data_AF-A0A3D3V6E1-F1
#
_entry.id   AF-A0A3D3V6E1-F1
#
_cell.length_a   1.000
_cell.length_b   1.000
_cell.length_c   1.000
_cell.angle_alpha   90.00
_cell.angle_beta   90.00
_cell.angle_gamma   90.00
#
_symmetry.space_group_name_H-M   'P 1'
#
loop_
_entity.id
_entity.type
_entity.pdbx_description
1 polymer ?
#
loop_
_entity_poly.entity_id
_entity_poly.type
_entity_poly.pdbx_seq_one_letter_code
_entity_poly.pdbx_strand_id
1 'polypeptide(L)' 'DDLLYDLLVILGHNDTPPVPGRGSAIFLHCATPELGPTEGCVALPSNILRALIPQLGHDTTIEIRAF' A
#
# COMPACT_ATOMS: atom_id res chain seq x y z
N ASP A 1 -0.98 -20.49 3.81
CA ASP A 1 -0.16 -19.52 3.08
C ASP A 1 -1.07 -18.44 2.54
N ASP A 2 -1.15 -17.34 3.29
CA ASP A 2 -2.00 -16.22 2.92
C ASP A 2 -1.20 -15.33 1.96
N LEU A 3 -1.66 -15.26 0.71
CA LEU A 3 -1.07 -14.54 -0.44
C LEU A 3 -1.02 -13.01 -0.25
N LEU A 4 -1.18 -12.51 0.98
CA LEU A 4 -1.18 -11.11 1.41
C LEU A 4 0.09 -10.36 0.98
N TYR A 5 1.22 -11.06 0.90
CA TYR A 5 2.53 -10.48 0.56
C TYR A 5 3.13 -11.03 -0.74
N ASP A 6 2.33 -11.69 -1.58
CA ASP A 6 2.77 -12.05 -2.94
C ASP A 6 3.27 -10.81 -3.70
N LEU A 7 2.68 -9.65 -3.40
CA LEU A 7 3.02 -8.36 -3.96
C LEU A 7 2.99 -7.30 -2.85
N LEU A 8 4.12 -6.63 -2.66
CA LEU A 8 4.31 -5.56 -1.70
C LEU A 8 5.04 -4.41 -2.39
N VAL A 9 4.51 -3.19 -2.28
CA VAL A 9 5.15 -1.97 -2.77
C VAL A 9 5.41 -1.05 -1.58
N ILE A 10 6.68 -0.62 -1.46
CA ILE A 10 7.11 0.36 -0.46
C ILE A 10 6.76 1.76 -0.97
N LEU A 11 5.94 2.49 -0.20
CA LEU A 11 5.48 3.83 -0.60
C LEU A 11 6.38 4.95 -0.08
N GLY A 12 7.26 4.68 0.89
CA GLY A 12 8.19 5.69 1.40
C GLY A 12 7.57 6.73 2.33
N HIS A 13 6.37 6.50 2.86
CA HIS A 13 5.68 7.50 3.68
C HIS A 13 6.43 7.75 5.00
N ASN A 14 6.97 8.96 5.13
CA ASN A 14 7.68 9.43 6.32
C ASN A 14 8.90 8.56 6.70
N ASP A 15 9.63 8.04 5.70
CA ASP A 15 10.71 7.06 5.93
C ASP A 15 12.03 7.66 6.44
N THR A 16 12.58 8.73 5.83
CA THR A 16 13.90 9.25 6.23
C THR A 16 14.13 10.73 5.91
N PRO A 17 14.47 11.57 6.93
CA PRO A 17 14.27 11.31 8.36
C PRO A 17 12.77 11.33 8.71
N PRO A 18 12.28 10.43 9.59
CA PRO A 18 10.88 10.45 10.00
C PRO A 18 10.57 11.67 10.87
N VAL A 19 9.41 12.27 10.64
CA VAL A 19 8.86 13.31 11.53
C VAL A 19 7.94 12.65 12.57
N PRO A 20 8.14 12.93 13.88
CA PRO A 20 7.30 12.38 14.93
C PRO A 20 5.81 12.66 14.73
N GLY A 21 4.96 11.66 15.02
CA GLY A 21 3.49 11.78 14.94
C GLY A 21 2.87 11.66 13.55
N ARG A 22 3.66 11.53 12.47
CA ARG A 22 3.12 11.40 11.09
C ARG A 22 2.81 9.97 10.63
N GLY A 23 3.05 8.96 11.49
CA GLY A 23 3.03 7.55 11.09
C GLY A 23 4.18 7.20 10.13
N SER A 24 4.40 5.92 9.85
CA SER A 24 5.38 5.42 8.89
C SER A 24 5.04 3.96 8.55
N ALA A 25 5.89 3.28 7.76
CA ALA A 25 5.69 1.89 7.37
C ALA A 25 4.33 1.63 6.69
N ILE A 26 3.99 2.52 5.76
CA ILE A 26 2.78 2.40 4.93
C ILE A 26 3.16 1.76 3.60
N PHE A 27 2.48 0.67 3.27
CA PHE A 27 2.72 -0.14 2.07
C PHE A 27 1.45 -0.24 1.22
N LEU A 28 1.63 -0.57 -0.05
CA LEU A 28 0.58 -1.09 -0.91
C LEU A 28 0.74 -2.61 -1.02
N HIS A 29 -0.28 -3.38 -0.64
CA HIS A 29 -0.24 -4.85 -0.63
C HIS A 29 -1.55 -5.51 -1.09
N CYS A 30 -1.54 -6.84 -1.24
CA CYS A 30 -2.75 -7.61 -1.52
C CYS A 30 -3.69 -7.56 -0.31
N ALA A 31 -4.97 -7.30 -0.53
CA ALA A 31 -5.99 -7.39 0.52
C ALA A 31 -6.31 -8.85 0.87
N THR A 32 -6.86 -9.07 2.07
CA THR A 32 -7.46 -10.36 2.42
C THR A 32 -8.73 -10.60 1.57
N PRO A 33 -9.19 -11.85 1.39
CA PRO A 33 -10.44 -12.13 0.70
C PRO A 33 -11.65 -11.40 1.29
N GLU A 34 -11.64 -11.12 2.59
CA GLU A 34 -12.71 -10.44 3.33
C GLU A 34 -12.65 -8.91 3.21
N LEU A 35 -11.58 -8.35 2.61
CA LEU A 35 -11.35 -6.90 2.48
C LEU A 35 -11.46 -6.16 3.82
N GLY A 36 -10.87 -6.73 4.87
CA GLY A 36 -10.82 -6.11 6.20
C GLY A 36 -9.99 -4.81 6.25
N PRO A 37 -10.18 -3.99 7.30
CA PRO A 37 -9.38 -2.79 7.49
C PRO A 37 -7.90 -3.13 7.71
N THR A 38 -7.03 -2.20 7.32
CA THR A 38 -5.59 -2.26 7.60
C THR A 38 -5.27 -1.37 8.81
N GLU A 39 -4.08 -1.55 9.38
CA GLU A 39 -3.52 -0.65 10.40
C GLU A 39 -2.90 0.63 9.78
N GLY A 40 -3.34 1.02 8.57
CA GLY A 40 -2.91 2.23 7.87
C GLY A 40 -2.39 2.03 6.45
N CYS A 41 -2.06 0.79 6.06
CA CYS A 41 -1.64 0.45 4.71
C CYS A 41 -2.78 0.61 3.68
N VAL A 42 -2.42 0.61 2.40
CA VAL A 42 -3.39 0.52 1.30
C VAL A 42 -3.42 -0.92 0.82
N ALA A 43 -4.60 -1.52 0.76
CA ALA A 43 -4.76 -2.89 0.31
C ALA A 43 -5.71 -2.96 -0.89
N LEU A 44 -5.33 -3.72 -1.92
CA LEU A 44 -6.14 -3.95 -3.12
C LEU A 44 -6.34 -5.45 -3.37
N PRO A 45 -7.47 -5.87 -3.98
CA PRO A 45 -7.61 -7.26 -4.43
C PRO A 45 -6.43 -7.67 -5.32
N SER A 46 -5.93 -8.90 -5.15
CA SER A 46 -4.70 -9.37 -5.81
C SER A 46 -4.75 -9.24 -7.33
N ASN A 47 -5.89 -9.52 -7.96
CA ASN A 47 -6.09 -9.36 -9.41
C ASN A 47 -5.96 -7.90 -9.87
N ILE A 48 -6.44 -6.95 -9.06
CA ILE A 48 -6.32 -5.52 -9.36
C ILE A 48 -4.88 -5.05 -9.18
N LEU A 49 -4.23 -5.44 -8.08
CA LEU A 49 -2.84 -5.08 -7.83
C LEU A 49 -1.90 -5.63 -8.92
N ARG A 50 -2.12 -6.88 -9.36
CA ARG A 50 -1.37 -7.50 -10.47
C ARG A 50 -1.53 -6.75 -11.79
N ALA A 51 -2.71 -6.19 -12.06
CA ALA A 51 -2.95 -5.38 -13.26
C ALA A 51 -2.36 -3.96 -13.14
N LEU A 52 -2.29 -3.42 -11.91
CA LEU A 52 -1.80 -2.07 -11.63
C LEU A 52 -0.26 -2.00 -11.67
N ILE A 53 0.44 -2.95 -11.05
CA ILE A 53 1.91 -2.90 -10.88
C ILE A 53 2.68 -2.60 -12.18
N PRO A 54 2.39 -3.21 -13.34
CA PRO A 54 3.10 -2.93 -14.58
C PRO A 54 2.98 -1.49 -15.09
N GLN A 55 2.02 -0.72 -14.57
CA GLN A 55 1.77 0.67 -14.94
C GLN A 55 2.43 1.67 -13.98
N LEU A 56 2.97 1.20 -12.84
CA LEU A 56 3.59 2.06 -11.84
C LEU A 56 5.03 2.42 -12.23
N GLY A 57 5.39 3.68 -12.01
CA GLY A 57 6.75 4.19 -12.13
C GLY A 57 7.15 5.01 -10.90
N HIS A 58 8.41 5.47 -10.87
CA HIS A 58 8.94 6.24 -9.73
C HIS A 58 8.16 7.53 -9.42
N ASP A 59 7.54 8.14 -10.42
CA ASP A 59 6.75 9.37 -10.26
C ASP A 59 5.28 9.11 -9.92
N THR A 60 4.88 7.84 -9.81
CA THR A 60 3.50 7.49 -9.45
C THR A 60 3.27 7.75 -7.97
N THR A 61 2.17 8.43 -7.66
CA THR A 61 1.81 8.79 -6.28
C THR A 61 0.42 8.26 -5.93
N ILE A 62 0.21 8.01 -4.64
CA ILE A 62 -1.08 7.64 -4.07
C ILE A 62 -1.53 8.79 -3.17
N GLU A 63 -2.77 9.23 -3.36
CA GLU A 63 -3.39 10.24 -2.52
C GLU A 63 -4.64 9.67 -1.85
N ILE A 64 -4.67 9.74 -0.52
CA ILE A 64 -5.84 9.35 0.28
C ILE A 64 -6.60 10.61 0.64
N ARG A 65 -7.86 10.70 0.19
CA ARG A 65 -8.77 11.81 0.50
C ARG A 65 -9.94 11.28 1.32
N ALA A 66 -10.24 11.93 2.43
CA ALA A 66 -11.52 11.76 3.13
C ALA A 66 -12.57 12.68 2.50
N PHE A 67 -13.79 12.18 2.36
CA PHE A 67 -14.95 12.95 1.92
C PHE A 67 -15.76 13.43 3.13
#